data_AF-A0A2G9SPV7-F1
#
_entry.id   AF-A0A2G9SPV7-F1
#
_cell.length_a   1.000
_cell.length_b   1.000
_cell.length_c   1.000
_cell.angle_alpha   90.00
_cell.angle_beta   90.00
_cell.angle_gamma   90.00
#
_symmetry.space_group_name_H-M   'P 1'
#
loop_
_entity.id
_entity.type
_entity.pdbx_description
1 polymer ?
#
loop_
_entity_poly.entity_id
_entity_poly.type
_entity_poly.pdbx_seq_one_letter_code
_entity_poly.pdbx_strand_id
1 'polypeptide(L)' 'KNTPEDLEDDVRALTTVGTSVIVGMRYEGVWRSTDGTNFTDFNQGIQDTRSNIGALATVGNVVIMATSGPSPQIWIRRVQ' A
#
# COMPACT_ATOMS: atom_id res chain seq x y z
N LYS A 1 9.69 -2.20 17.68
CA LYS A 1 9.55 -2.71 19.07
C LYS A 1 8.31 -3.62 19.02
N ASN A 2 7.72 -4.09 20.11
CA ASN A 2 6.39 -4.74 20.08
C ASN A 2 5.47 -4.01 21.07
N THR A 3 5.20 -2.74 20.80
CA THR A 3 4.15 -1.97 21.48
C THR A 3 2.81 -2.22 20.78
N PRO A 4 1.66 -1.95 21.43
CA PRO A 4 0.35 -2.05 20.77
C PRO A 4 0.22 -1.19 19.50
N GLU A 5 1.01 -0.12 19.42
CA GLU A 5 1.13 0.82 18.30
C GLU A 5 1.81 0.14 17.09
N ASP A 6 2.80 -0.74 17.34
CA ASP A 6 3.44 -1.56 16.31
C ASP A 6 2.47 -2.60 15.67
N LEU A 7 1.26 -2.80 16.22
CA LEU A 7 0.19 -3.65 15.63
C LEU A 7 -0.74 -2.87 14.68
N GLU A 8 -0.66 -1.54 14.69
CA GLU A 8 -1.39 -0.67 13.77
C GLU A 8 -0.67 -0.57 12.42
N ASP A 9 0.65 -0.77 12.41
CA ASP A 9 1.53 -0.57 11.24
C ASP A 9 2.07 -1.88 10.65
N ASP A 10 1.23 -2.91 10.51
CA ASP A 10 1.66 -4.17 9.90
C ASP A 10 1.56 -4.14 8.37
N VAL A 11 2.57 -4.73 7.70
CA VAL A 11 2.56 -4.96 6.25
C VAL A 11 1.53 -6.04 5.95
N ARG A 12 0.51 -5.70 5.18
CA ARG A 12 -0.61 -6.60 4.81
C ARG A 12 -0.52 -7.13 3.40
N ALA A 13 0.11 -6.37 2.51
CA ALA A 13 0.24 -6.73 1.12
C ALA A 13 1.58 -6.23 0.56
N LEU A 14 2.09 -6.96 -0.44
CA LEU A 14 3.33 -6.65 -1.13
C LEU A 14 3.16 -7.01 -2.61
N THR A 15 3.68 -6.16 -3.49
CA THR A 15 3.82 -6.48 -4.92
C THR A 15 5.01 -5.73 -5.53
N THR A 16 5.38 -6.10 -6.75
CA THR A 16 6.42 -5.44 -7.54
C THR A 16 5.90 -5.02 -8.91
N VAL A 17 6.36 -3.86 -9.39
CA VAL A 17 6.00 -3.31 -10.69
C VAL A 17 7.19 -2.51 -11.25
N GLY A 18 7.71 -2.94 -12.40
CA GLY A 18 8.97 -2.42 -12.92
C GLY A 18 10.10 -2.63 -11.91
N THR A 19 10.82 -1.56 -11.57
CA THR A 19 11.87 -1.56 -10.53
C THR A 19 11.34 -1.23 -9.14
N SER A 20 10.02 -1.07 -8.98
CA SER A 20 9.42 -0.64 -7.73
C SER A 20 8.88 -1.79 -6.89
N VAL A 21 9.04 -1.66 -5.59
CA VAL A 21 8.35 -2.45 -4.57
C VAL A 21 7.21 -1.59 -4.01
N ILE A 22 6.01 -2.16 -3.94
CA ILE A 22 4.83 -1.51 -3.37
C ILE A 22 4.35 -2.33 -2.18
N VAL A 23 4.21 -1.70 -1.02
CA VAL A 23 3.68 -2.31 0.20
C VAL A 23 2.37 -1.66 0.60
N GLY A 24 1.41 -2.50 0.99
CA GLY A 24 0.15 -2.10 1.58
C GLY A 24 0.20 -2.34 3.07
N MET A 25 -0.05 -1.29 3.83
CA MET A 25 -0.03 -1.28 5.28
C MET A 25 -1.45 -1.31 5.83
N ARG A 26 -1.58 -1.80 7.06
CA ARG A 26 -2.73 -1.51 7.90
C ARG A 26 -2.64 -0.05 8.35
N TYR A 27 -3.74 0.71 8.23
CA TYR A 27 -3.91 2.12 8.62
C TYR A 27 -2.91 3.18 8.10
N GLU A 28 -1.82 2.78 7.46
CA GLU A 28 -0.78 3.68 6.91
C GLU A 28 -0.83 3.76 5.37
N GLY A 29 -1.81 3.10 4.75
CA GLY A 29 -2.03 3.12 3.31
C GLY A 29 -0.96 2.35 2.52
N VAL A 30 -0.47 2.94 1.42
CA VAL A 30 0.42 2.31 0.44
C VAL A 30 1.74 3.09 0.38
N TRP A 31 2.85 2.35 0.36
CA TRP A 31 4.20 2.91 0.27
C TRP A 31 4.95 2.29 -0.90
N ARG A 32 5.88 3.07 -1.49
CA ARG A 32 6.69 2.66 -2.65
C ARG A 32 8.17 2.78 -2.33
N SER A 33 8.95 1.81 -2.78
CA SER A 33 10.40 1.88 -2.86
C SER A 33 10.88 1.59 -4.29
N THR A 34 12.01 2.20 -4.69
CA THR A 34 12.70 1.90 -5.96
C THR A 34 14.08 1.31 -5.77
N ASP A 35 14.57 1.27 -4.53
CA ASP A 35 15.87 0.73 -4.14
C ASP A 35 15.75 -0.45 -3.13
N GLY A 36 14.51 -0.82 -2.80
CA GLY A 36 14.17 -1.89 -1.86
C GLY A 36 14.40 -1.56 -0.38
N THR A 37 14.88 -0.36 -0.05
CA THR A 37 15.28 -0.02 1.34
C THR A 37 14.68 1.30 1.82
N ASN A 38 14.50 2.28 0.94
CA ASN A 38 13.85 3.55 1.25
C ASN A 38 12.43 3.56 0.69
N PHE A 39 11.45 3.80 1.55
CA PHE A 39 10.04 3.85 1.19
C PHE A 39 9.51 5.29 1.33
N THR A 40 8.73 5.72 0.34
CA THR A 40 8.00 6.99 0.34
C THR A 40 6.52 6.73 0.20
N ASP A 41 5.70 7.69 0.62
CA ASP A 41 4.25 7.57 0.52
C ASP A 41 3.81 7.37 -0.94
N PHE A 42 2.80 6.53 -1.14
CA PHE A 42 2.15 6.30 -2.43
C PHE A 42 0.62 6.47 -2.32
N ASN A 43 0.21 7.32 -1.38
CA ASN A 43 -1.15 7.47 -0.89
C ASN A 43 -2.00 8.50 -1.66
N GLN A 44 -1.48 9.16 -2.70
CA GLN A 44 -2.14 10.31 -3.35
C GLN A 44 -3.60 10.05 -3.78
N GLY A 45 -4.58 10.50 -3.00
CA GLY A 45 -6.02 10.29 -3.28
C GLY A 45 -6.68 9.23 -2.40
N ILE A 46 -5.93 8.36 -1.74
CA ILE A 46 -6.43 7.46 -0.68
C ILE A 46 -6.62 8.32 0.57
N GLN A 47 -7.82 8.89 0.75
CA GLN A 47 -8.09 9.90 1.78
C GLN A 47 -8.50 9.33 3.14
N ASP A 48 -8.71 8.01 3.24
CA ASP A 48 -9.15 7.38 4.49
C ASP A 48 -7.99 6.68 5.19
N THR A 49 -7.46 7.34 6.23
CA THR A 49 -6.39 6.82 7.09
C THR A 49 -6.83 5.62 7.94
N ARG A 50 -8.12 5.25 7.96
CA ARG A 50 -8.59 4.02 8.62
C ARG A 50 -8.79 2.86 7.65
N SER A 51 -8.46 3.04 6.37
CA SER A 51 -8.56 1.98 5.37
C SER A 51 -7.35 1.05 5.42
N ASN A 52 -7.60 -0.25 5.50
CA ASN A 52 -6.58 -1.28 5.43
C ASN A 52 -6.33 -1.67 3.97
N ILE A 53 -5.08 -1.73 3.54
CA ILE A 53 -4.76 -2.29 2.22
C ILE A 53 -4.81 -3.81 2.30
N GLY A 54 -5.94 -4.40 1.90
CA GLY A 54 -6.18 -5.83 2.02
C GLY A 54 -5.54 -6.65 0.90
N ALA A 55 -5.35 -6.06 -0.28
CA ALA A 55 -4.72 -6.73 -1.41
C ALA A 55 -4.06 -5.74 -2.37
N LEU A 56 -2.98 -6.20 -3.00
CA LEU A 56 -2.31 -5.54 -4.11
C LEU A 56 -2.19 -6.52 -5.27
N ALA A 57 -2.41 -6.05 -6.49
CA ALA A 57 -2.16 -6.80 -7.72
C ALA A 57 -1.49 -5.92 -8.76
N THR A 58 -0.70 -6.53 -9.65
CA THR A 58 -0.01 -5.83 -10.73
C THR A 58 -0.38 -6.40 -12.09
N VAL A 59 -0.52 -5.51 -13.07
CA VAL A 59 -0.78 -5.86 -14.46
C VAL A 59 -0.03 -4.90 -15.37
N GLY A 60 1.03 -5.39 -16.04
CA GLY A 60 1.95 -4.53 -16.77
C GLY A 60 2.59 -3.49 -15.86
N ASN A 61 2.43 -2.21 -16.18
CA ASN A 61 2.89 -1.09 -15.36
C ASN A 61 1.81 -0.52 -14.42
N VAL A 62 0.73 -1.25 -14.20
CA VAL A 62 -0.38 -0.83 -13.34
C VAL A 62 -0.34 -1.59 -12.02
N VAL A 63 -0.57 -0.89 -10.92
CA VAL A 63 -0.90 -1.47 -9.62
C VAL A 63 -2.39 -1.24 -9.33
N ILE A 64 -3.05 -2.28 -8.81
CA ILE A 64 -4.42 -2.26 -8.32
C ILE A 64 -4.34 -2.47 -6.81
N MET A 65 -4.96 -1.57 -6.06
CA MET A 65 -4.97 -1.59 -4.59
C MET A 65 -6.41 -1.70 -4.11
N ALA A 66 -6.70 -2.72 -3.31
CA ALA A 66 -8.00 -2.91 -2.70
C ALA A 66 -7.95 -2.54 -1.22
N THR A 67 -8.82 -1.62 -0.80
CA THR A 67 -8.97 -1.28 0.61
C THR A 67 -10.08 -2.10 1.26
N SER A 68 -9.98 -2.26 2.57
CA SER A 68 -11.02 -2.83 3.43
C SER A 68 -11.23 -1.91 4.64
N GLY A 69 -12.45 -1.91 5.17
CA GLY A 69 -12.87 -0.98 6.22
C GLY A 69 -14.33 -0.57 6.03
N PRO A 70 -14.78 0.50 6.69
CA PRO A 70 -16.16 0.98 6.61
C PRO A 70 -16.60 1.39 5.19
N SER A 71 -15.64 1.81 4.35
CA SER A 71 -15.86 2.29 2.99
C SER A 71 -14.80 1.72 2.04
N PRO A 72 -14.90 0.44 1.64
CA PRO A 72 -13.89 -0.19 0.78
C PRO A 72 -13.87 0.43 -0.62
N GLN A 73 -12.68 0.60 -1.17
CA GLN A 73 -12.44 1.23 -2.47
C GLN A 73 -11.38 0.43 -3.26
N ILE A 74 -11.46 0.55 -4.59
CA ILE A 74 -10.42 0.05 -5.50
C ILE A 74 -9.71 1.25 -6.11
N TRP A 75 -8.38 1.26 -5.99
CA TRP A 75 -7.52 2.25 -6.61
C TRP A 75 -6.70 1.61 -7.70
N ILE A 76 -6.52 2.31 -8.83
CA ILE A 76 -5.75 1.84 -9.97
C ILE A 76 -4.75 2.93 -10.32
N ARG A 77 -3.45 2.59 -10.35
CA ARG A 77 -2.38 3.54 -10.68
C ARG A 77 -1.40 2.94 -11.67
N ARG A 78 -0.95 3.76 -12.63
CA ARG A 78 0.26 3.45 -13.40
C ARG A 78 1.49 3.85 -12.61
N VAL A 79 2.49 2.98 -12.63
CA VAL A 79 3.82 3.26 -12.09
C VAL A 79 4.74 3.53 -13.28
N GLN A 80 5.40 4.68 -13.23
CA GLN A 80 6.45 5.08 -14.15
C GLN A 80 7.81 4.66 -13.61
#